data_AF-A0A1F4M5S8-F1
#
_entry.id   AF-A0A1F4M5S8-F1
#
_cell.length_a   1.000
_cell.length_b   1.000
_cell.length_c   1.000
_cell.angle_alpha   90.00
_cell.angle_beta   90.00
_cell.angle_gamma   90.00
#
_symmetry.space_group_name_H-M   'P 1'
#
loop_
_entity.id
_entity.type
_entity.pdbx_description
1 polymer ?
#
loop_
_entity_poly.entity_id
_entity_poly.type
_entity_poly.pdbx_seq_one_letter_code
_entity_poly.pdbx_strand_id
1 'polypeptide(L)'
;MIEGMQFFEKKWLDTNGDKDSISLNNWVELNTSETDDLILQMDIEGAEYRNLLHASQDILKKFRIIIVELHGLRHLWKDGFLNGILSPIVNKLSENFICVHAHPNNCCGVSKFENIVVPNVMELTFLRNDRIGHEIIPIQIPNKQDKSNVPSKPPIYLTGEWLMNSDINESEKNMLKDKISWLEMENIRLINKMR
;
A
#
# COMPACT_ATOMS: atom_id res chain seq x y z
N MET A 1 21.21 6.69 9.96
CA MET A 1 21.20 7.13 8.56
C MET A 1 22.57 6.88 7.95
N ILE A 2 22.65 6.50 6.68
CA ILE A 2 23.93 6.39 5.97
C ILE A 2 24.34 7.79 5.52
N GLU A 3 25.48 8.27 6.03
CA GLU A 3 26.00 9.61 5.75
C GLU A 3 26.22 9.81 4.23
N GLY A 4 25.75 10.95 3.71
CA GLY A 4 25.83 11.28 2.28
C GLY A 4 24.84 10.53 1.36
N MET A 5 24.09 9.55 1.86
CA MET A 5 23.10 8.79 1.07
C MET A 5 21.66 8.98 1.57
N GLN A 6 21.49 9.54 2.77
CA GLN A 6 20.19 9.74 3.39
C GLN A 6 20.10 11.16 3.94
N PHE A 7 18.97 11.78 3.69
CA PHE A 7 18.61 13.10 4.18
C PHE A 7 17.32 12.99 5.00
N PHE A 8 17.25 13.71 6.11
CA PHE A 8 16.05 13.78 6.95
C PHE A 8 15.68 15.23 7.19
N GLU A 9 14.48 15.60 6.78
CA GLU A 9 13.87 16.88 7.08
C GLU A 9 12.78 16.68 8.13
N LYS A 10 12.93 17.34 9.28
CA LYS A 10 11.95 17.23 10.37
C LYS A 10 10.72 18.10 10.08
N LYS A 11 9.85 17.63 9.18
CA LYS A 11 8.57 18.24 8.83
C LYS A 11 7.47 17.20 8.66
N TRP A 12 6.23 17.61 8.88
CA TRP A 12 5.05 16.86 8.50
C TRP A 12 4.82 16.98 6.99
N LEU A 13 4.42 15.88 6.35
CA LEU A 13 3.92 15.94 4.98
C LEU A 13 2.45 16.39 5.02
N ASP A 14 2.16 17.59 4.52
CA ASP A 14 0.80 18.14 4.50
C ASP A 14 0.55 19.10 3.32
N THR A 15 -0.71 19.39 3.00
CA THR A 15 -1.07 20.16 1.81
C THR A 15 -0.68 21.63 1.88
N ASN A 16 -0.59 22.18 3.09
CA ASN A 16 -0.18 23.56 3.31
C ASN A 16 1.26 23.52 3.82
N GLY A 17 2.18 24.21 3.14
CA GLY A 17 3.53 24.42 3.65
C GLY A 17 3.50 25.47 4.75
N ASP A 18 3.98 25.12 5.94
CA ASP A 18 4.20 26.07 7.03
C ASP A 18 5.58 25.88 7.66
N LYS A 19 5.76 26.33 8.91
CA LYS A 19 7.01 26.16 9.64
C LYS A 19 7.35 24.67 9.85
N ASP A 20 6.36 23.87 10.22
CA ASP A 20 6.52 22.48 10.65
C ASP A 20 5.99 21.47 9.60
N SER A 21 5.40 21.92 8.50
CA SER A 21 4.95 21.07 7.38
C SER A 21 5.57 21.46 6.02
N ILE A 22 5.47 20.54 5.07
CA ILE A 22 5.80 20.73 3.66
C ILE A 22 4.88 19.87 2.78
N SER A 23 4.51 20.37 1.60
CA SER A 23 3.74 19.58 0.63
C SER A 23 4.65 18.63 -0.14
N LEU A 24 4.08 17.51 -0.61
CA LEU A 24 4.80 16.56 -1.46
C LEU A 24 5.35 17.26 -2.72
N ASN A 25 4.58 18.18 -3.30
CA ASN A 25 5.00 18.98 -4.44
C ASN A 25 6.31 19.73 -4.14
N ASN A 26 6.29 20.55 -3.09
CA ASN A 26 7.44 21.38 -2.73
C ASN A 26 8.63 20.52 -2.29
N TRP A 27 8.39 19.44 -1.53
CA TRP A 27 9.47 18.59 -1.06
C TRP A 27 10.22 17.94 -2.22
N VAL A 28 9.49 17.44 -3.22
CA VAL A 28 10.09 16.85 -4.43
C VAL A 28 10.86 17.89 -5.22
N GLU A 29 10.28 19.07 -5.46
CA GLU A 29 10.94 20.14 -6.22
C GLU A 29 12.23 20.65 -5.57
N LEU A 30 12.26 20.72 -4.23
CA LEU A 30 13.42 21.21 -3.49
C LEU A 30 14.53 20.18 -3.30
N ASN A 31 14.18 18.89 -3.19
CA ASN A 31 15.11 17.86 -2.72
C ASN A 31 15.50 16.83 -3.78
N THR A 32 14.91 16.86 -4.97
CA THR A 32 15.18 15.84 -6.00
C THR A 32 15.81 16.47 -7.24
N SER A 33 16.69 15.71 -7.89
CA SER A 33 17.27 16.08 -9.17
C SER A 33 16.22 16.02 -10.30
N GLU A 34 16.57 16.44 -11.51
CA GLU A 34 15.68 16.36 -12.69
C GLU A 34 15.31 14.93 -13.12
N THR A 35 15.70 13.89 -12.37
CA THR A 35 15.31 12.51 -12.67
C THR A 35 13.85 12.26 -12.32
N ASP A 36 13.10 11.68 -13.26
CA ASP A 36 11.75 11.20 -13.03
C ASP A 36 11.75 9.69 -12.75
N ASP A 37 12.63 9.22 -11.86
CA ASP A 37 12.75 7.79 -11.50
C ASP A 37 12.84 7.59 -9.99
N LEU A 38 11.95 8.27 -9.28
CA LEU A 38 11.87 8.22 -7.82
C LEU A 38 11.03 7.03 -7.34
N ILE A 39 11.20 6.67 -6.07
CA ILE A 39 10.30 5.74 -5.35
C ILE A 39 9.69 6.51 -4.19
N LEU A 40 8.35 6.49 -4.11
CA LEU A 40 7.61 7.02 -2.97
C LEU A 40 7.16 5.86 -2.10
N GLN A 41 7.49 5.89 -0.82
CA GLN A 41 6.85 5.05 0.19
C GLN A 41 6.15 5.97 1.18
N MET A 42 4.86 5.75 1.41
CA MET A 42 4.02 6.61 2.23
C MET A 42 3.16 5.80 3.19
N ASP A 43 3.47 5.94 4.47
CA ASP A 43 2.72 5.43 5.61
C ASP A 43 2.75 6.55 6.66
N ILE A 44 1.64 7.29 6.74
CA ILE A 44 1.52 8.52 7.54
C ILE A 44 0.13 8.60 8.21
N GLU A 45 -0.40 7.46 8.63
CA GLU A 45 -1.54 7.33 9.55
C GLU A 45 -2.81 8.09 9.11
N GLY A 46 -3.17 8.01 7.83
CA GLY A 46 -4.35 8.66 7.25
C GLY A 46 -4.06 9.98 6.55
N ALA A 47 -2.85 10.53 6.67
CA ALA A 47 -2.44 11.71 5.92
C ALA A 47 -2.12 11.41 4.44
N GLU A 48 -2.12 10.14 4.03
CA GLU A 48 -1.88 9.73 2.64
C GLU A 48 -2.92 10.37 1.73
N TYR A 49 -4.18 10.35 2.14
CA TYR A 49 -5.30 10.77 1.31
C TYR A 49 -5.18 12.22 0.86
N ARG A 50 -5.00 13.14 1.80
CA ARG A 50 -4.93 14.58 1.48
C ARG A 50 -3.67 14.94 0.70
N ASN A 51 -2.54 14.30 1.00
CA ASN A 51 -1.29 14.55 0.29
C ASN A 51 -1.33 14.04 -1.16
N LEU A 52 -1.87 12.84 -1.39
CA LEU A 52 -2.03 12.30 -2.75
C LEU A 52 -3.04 13.12 -3.58
N LEU A 53 -4.14 13.59 -2.99
CA LEU A 53 -5.09 14.48 -3.67
C LEU A 53 -4.43 15.81 -4.08
N HIS A 54 -3.61 16.37 -3.19
CA HIS A 54 -2.94 17.66 -3.39
C HIS A 54 -1.73 17.58 -4.34
N ALA A 55 -1.06 16.44 -4.45
CA ALA A 55 0.06 16.26 -5.37
C ALA A 55 -0.35 16.56 -6.83
N SER A 56 0.46 17.28 -7.61
CA SER A 56 0.17 17.51 -9.03
C SER A 56 0.44 16.23 -9.84
N GLN A 57 -0.16 16.10 -11.02
CA GLN A 57 0.18 14.97 -11.91
C GLN A 57 1.65 15.00 -12.31
N ASP A 58 2.24 16.17 -12.51
CA ASP A 58 3.66 16.31 -12.86
C ASP A 58 4.57 15.81 -11.74
N ILE A 59 4.21 16.07 -10.48
CA ILE A 59 4.95 15.56 -9.31
C ILE A 59 4.74 14.06 -9.14
N LEU A 60 3.51 13.56 -9.26
CA LEU A 60 3.25 12.12 -9.18
C LEU A 60 4.05 11.36 -10.24
N LYS A 61 4.09 11.87 -11.48
CA LYS A 61 4.86 11.27 -12.58
C LYS A 61 6.36 11.20 -12.32
N LYS A 62 6.95 11.97 -11.41
CA LYS A 62 8.37 11.82 -11.04
C LYS A 62 8.66 10.48 -10.37
N PHE A 63 7.65 9.86 -9.76
CA PHE A 63 7.78 8.55 -9.15
C PHE A 63 7.58 7.46 -10.19
N ARG A 64 8.57 6.55 -10.27
CA ARG A 64 8.45 5.29 -10.99
C ARG A 64 7.53 4.32 -10.25
N ILE A 65 7.70 4.26 -8.93
CA ILE A 65 6.98 3.36 -8.03
C ILE A 65 6.40 4.20 -6.89
N ILE A 66 5.12 3.96 -6.57
CA ILE A 66 4.46 4.52 -5.40
C ILE A 66 3.97 3.35 -4.55
N ILE A 67 4.37 3.32 -3.28
CA ILE A 67 3.91 2.38 -2.26
C ILE A 67 3.17 3.20 -1.22
N VAL A 68 1.89 2.89 -0.99
CA VAL A 68 1.05 3.63 -0.05
C VAL A 68 0.31 2.67 0.87
N GLU A 69 0.40 2.90 2.18
CA GLU A 69 -0.44 2.21 3.16
C GLU A 69 -1.75 2.98 3.38
N LEU A 70 -2.85 2.43 2.88
CA LEU A 70 -4.18 3.03 3.00
C LEU A 70 -4.77 2.74 4.38
N HIS A 71 -4.74 3.75 5.24
CA HIS A 71 -5.33 3.72 6.56
C HIS A 71 -6.86 3.91 6.53
N GLY A 72 -7.58 3.29 7.48
CA GLY A 72 -9.00 3.61 7.71
C GLY A 72 -9.98 3.04 6.67
N LEU A 73 -9.60 2.00 5.92
CA LEU A 73 -10.49 1.32 4.95
C LEU A 73 -11.77 0.73 5.57
N ARG A 74 -11.82 0.64 6.90
CA ARG A 74 -13.08 0.51 7.67
C ARG A 74 -14.03 1.70 7.55
N HIS A 75 -13.88 2.57 6.57
CA HIS A 75 -14.86 3.62 6.26
C HIS A 75 -15.31 3.54 4.80
N LEU A 76 -14.91 2.49 4.06
CA LEU A 76 -15.21 2.30 2.64
C LEU A 76 -16.71 2.39 2.30
N TRP A 77 -17.60 2.03 3.22
CA TRP A 77 -19.05 2.08 3.00
C TRP A 77 -19.66 3.47 3.23
N LYS A 78 -18.89 4.42 3.77
CA LYS A 78 -19.35 5.80 3.94
C LYS A 78 -19.18 6.51 2.62
N ASP A 79 -20.28 6.99 2.05
CA ASP A 79 -20.30 7.70 0.77
C ASP A 79 -19.25 8.82 0.68
N GLY A 80 -19.15 9.65 1.72
CA GLY A 80 -18.15 10.73 1.78
C GLY A 80 -16.70 10.24 1.78
N PHE A 81 -16.42 9.04 2.28
CA PHE A 81 -15.07 8.45 2.21
C PHE A 81 -14.83 7.79 0.85
N LEU A 82 -15.76 6.96 0.38
CA LEU A 82 -15.64 6.27 -0.91
C LEU A 82 -15.58 7.28 -2.07
N ASN A 83 -16.66 8.03 -2.25
CA ASN A 83 -16.82 8.92 -3.40
C ASN A 83 -16.12 10.26 -3.21
N GLY A 84 -15.97 10.73 -1.96
CA GLY A 84 -15.32 12.01 -1.67
C GLY A 84 -13.80 11.95 -1.52
N ILE A 85 -13.21 10.79 -1.19
CA ILE A 85 -11.79 10.67 -0.86
C ILE A 85 -11.10 9.56 -1.66
N LEU A 86 -11.54 8.31 -1.51
CA LEU A 86 -10.83 7.16 -2.08
C LEU A 86 -10.93 7.14 -3.61
N SER A 87 -12.13 7.24 -4.17
CA SER A 87 -12.34 7.21 -5.63
C SER A 87 -11.59 8.33 -6.35
N PRO A 88 -11.58 9.60 -5.88
CA PRO A 88 -10.74 10.65 -6.45
C PRO A 88 -9.25 10.32 -6.48
N ILE A 89 -8.70 9.68 -5.44
CA ILE A 89 -7.28 9.27 -5.42
C ILE A 89 -7.01 8.14 -6.41
N VAL A 90 -7.87 7.11 -6.41
CA VAL A 90 -7.74 5.98 -7.34
C VAL A 90 -7.78 6.49 -8.78
N ASN A 91 -8.73 7.38 -9.10
CA ASN A 91 -8.83 8.00 -10.42
C ASN A 91 -7.55 8.78 -10.76
N LYS A 92 -7.07 9.63 -9.85
CA LYS A 92 -5.87 10.43 -10.05
C LYS A 92 -4.62 9.58 -10.30
N LEU A 93 -4.41 8.52 -9.51
CA LEU A 93 -3.29 7.60 -9.72
C LEU A 93 -3.43 6.84 -11.04
N SER A 94 -4.65 6.39 -11.38
CA SER A 94 -4.91 5.60 -12.59
C SER A 94 -4.59 6.33 -13.91
N GLU A 95 -4.47 7.66 -13.89
CA GLU A 95 -4.06 8.43 -15.07
C GLU A 95 -2.66 8.03 -15.56
N ASN A 96 -1.75 7.68 -14.65
CA ASN A 96 -0.34 7.44 -14.98
C ASN A 96 0.24 6.16 -14.35
N PHE A 97 -0.53 5.46 -13.54
CA PHE A 97 -0.08 4.29 -12.80
C PHE A 97 -1.07 3.14 -12.89
N ILE A 98 -0.53 1.92 -12.72
CA ILE A 98 -1.29 0.70 -12.52
C ILE A 98 -0.91 0.09 -11.16
N CYS A 99 -1.90 -0.41 -10.42
CA CYS A 99 -1.65 -1.17 -9.21
C CYS A 99 -1.09 -2.55 -9.59
N VAL A 100 0.12 -2.87 -9.15
CA VAL A 100 0.83 -4.12 -9.46
C VAL A 100 0.93 -5.06 -8.27
N HIS A 101 0.61 -4.60 -7.06
CA HIS A 101 0.57 -5.44 -5.88
C HIS A 101 -0.31 -4.82 -4.77
N ALA A 102 -0.95 -5.67 -3.99
CA ALA A 102 -1.74 -5.29 -2.82
C ALA A 102 -1.43 -6.24 -1.67
N HIS A 103 -1.07 -5.69 -0.51
CA HIS A 103 -0.71 -6.45 0.67
C HIS A 103 -1.58 -6.04 1.87
N PRO A 104 -2.48 -6.92 2.37
CA PRO A 104 -3.33 -6.61 3.51
C PRO A 104 -2.52 -6.58 4.81
N ASN A 105 -2.62 -5.49 5.58
CA ASN A 105 -1.94 -5.39 6.86
C ASN A 105 -2.76 -6.07 7.97
N ASN A 106 -2.19 -7.11 8.59
CA ASN A 106 -2.85 -7.90 9.62
C ASN A 106 -2.88 -7.25 11.02
N CYS A 107 -2.42 -6.00 11.16
CA CYS A 107 -2.49 -5.25 12.42
C CYS A 107 -3.91 -5.04 12.91
N CYS A 108 -4.82 -4.77 11.98
CA CYS A 108 -6.00 -3.97 12.27
C CYS A 108 -7.30 -4.70 11.92
N GLY A 109 -7.20 -5.97 11.54
CA GLY A 109 -8.32 -6.83 11.20
C GLY A 109 -8.98 -6.47 9.87
N VAL A 110 -10.18 -7.01 9.68
CA VAL A 110 -11.00 -6.79 8.48
C VAL A 110 -12.34 -6.16 8.86
N SER A 111 -12.97 -5.51 7.90
CA SER A 111 -14.38 -5.17 7.94
C SER A 111 -15.11 -5.86 6.80
N LYS A 112 -16.37 -6.23 7.02
CA LYS A 112 -17.21 -6.93 6.04
C LYS A 112 -18.26 -5.96 5.49
N PHE A 113 -18.30 -5.81 4.16
CA PHE A 113 -19.38 -5.10 3.45
C PHE A 113 -20.04 -6.05 2.50
N GLU A 114 -21.31 -6.34 2.75
CA GLU A 114 -22.07 -7.32 1.98
C GLU A 114 -21.28 -8.65 1.86
N ASN A 115 -20.81 -8.96 0.66
CA ASN A 115 -20.08 -10.20 0.33
C ASN A 115 -18.56 -10.00 0.26
N ILE A 116 -18.05 -8.78 0.44
CA ILE A 116 -16.64 -8.43 0.34
C ILE A 116 -16.04 -8.27 1.74
N VAL A 117 -14.89 -8.90 1.95
CA VAL A 117 -14.04 -8.70 3.13
C VAL A 117 -12.93 -7.72 2.76
N VAL A 118 -12.84 -6.62 3.52
CA VAL A 118 -11.88 -5.54 3.26
C VAL A 118 -10.92 -5.45 4.45
N PRO A 119 -9.60 -5.54 4.24
CA PRO A 119 -8.63 -5.22 5.29
C PRO A 119 -8.81 -3.79 5.76
N ASN A 120 -8.70 -3.55 7.07
CA ASN A 120 -8.86 -2.19 7.61
C ASN A 120 -7.68 -1.27 7.27
N VAL A 121 -6.54 -1.87 6.93
CA VAL A 121 -5.31 -1.24 6.46
C VAL A 121 -4.71 -2.13 5.37
N MET A 122 -4.25 -1.56 4.27
CA MET A 122 -3.68 -2.29 3.14
C MET A 122 -2.61 -1.44 2.44
N GLU A 123 -1.46 -2.05 2.16
CA GLU A 123 -0.42 -1.45 1.34
C GLU A 123 -0.68 -1.75 -0.13
N LEU A 124 -0.59 -0.72 -0.98
CA LEU A 124 -0.73 -0.83 -2.43
C LEU A 124 0.54 -0.35 -3.11
N THR A 125 1.02 -1.12 -4.08
CA THR A 125 2.16 -0.76 -4.92
C THR A 125 1.69 -0.45 -6.33
N PHE A 126 2.02 0.76 -6.77
CA PHE A 126 1.70 1.29 -8.09
C PHE A 126 2.98 1.43 -8.92
N LEU A 127 2.91 1.02 -10.19
CA LEU A 127 3.96 1.19 -11.19
C LEU A 127 3.52 2.20 -12.24
N ARG A 128 4.41 3.12 -12.62
CA ARG A 128 4.13 4.09 -13.69
C ARG A 128 3.96 3.39 -15.04
N ASN A 129 2.96 3.81 -15.81
CA ASN A 129 2.50 3.11 -17.01
C ASN A 129 3.57 3.00 -18.12
N ASP A 130 4.49 3.97 -18.22
CA ASP A 130 5.62 3.95 -19.16
C ASP A 130 6.68 2.88 -18.84
N ARG A 131 6.60 2.24 -17.67
CA ARG A 131 7.49 1.16 -17.25
C ARG A 131 6.90 -0.23 -17.40
N ILE A 132 5.65 -0.34 -17.86
CA ILE A 132 5.01 -1.62 -18.12
C ILE A 132 5.69 -2.25 -19.36
N GLY A 133 6.24 -3.44 -19.19
CA GLY A 133 6.82 -4.21 -20.29
C GLY A 133 5.74 -4.75 -21.25
N HIS A 134 6.16 -5.33 -22.36
CA HIS A 134 5.24 -5.93 -23.33
C HIS A 134 4.54 -7.20 -22.81
N GLU A 135 5.15 -7.88 -21.83
CA GLU A 135 4.57 -9.07 -21.20
C GLU A 135 3.80 -8.69 -19.94
N ILE A 136 2.49 -8.95 -19.96
CA ILE A 136 1.64 -8.80 -18.78
C ILE A 136 1.65 -10.14 -18.04
N ILE A 137 2.38 -10.19 -16.93
CA ILE A 137 2.36 -11.32 -16.02
C ILE A 137 1.23 -11.11 -15.01
N PRO A 138 0.28 -12.04 -14.87
CA PRO A 138 -0.76 -11.92 -13.86
C PRO A 138 -0.15 -11.79 -12.46
N ILE A 139 -0.64 -10.82 -11.69
CA ILE A 139 -0.14 -10.54 -10.34
C ILE A 139 -0.50 -11.70 -9.40
N GLN A 140 0.33 -11.94 -8.38
CA GLN A 140 0.07 -12.93 -7.34
C GLN A 140 -0.24 -12.18 -6.04
N ILE A 141 -1.39 -12.48 -5.43
CA ILE A 141 -1.84 -11.82 -4.20
C ILE A 141 -2.43 -12.89 -3.26
N PRO A 142 -1.67 -13.39 -2.27
CA PRO A 142 -0.31 -12.96 -1.90
C PRO A 142 0.74 -13.44 -2.92
N ASN A 143 1.84 -12.69 -3.00
CA ASN A 143 3.04 -13.15 -3.69
C ASN A 143 3.92 -14.00 -2.74
N LYS A 144 4.93 -14.69 -3.26
CA LYS A 144 5.80 -15.61 -2.48
C LYS A 144 6.69 -14.92 -1.44
N GLN A 145 6.94 -13.63 -1.62
CA GLN A 145 7.79 -12.80 -0.76
C GLN A 145 6.99 -12.11 0.36
N ASP A 146 5.66 -12.08 0.26
CA ASP A 146 4.79 -11.47 1.27
C ASP A 146 5.02 -12.05 2.66
N LYS A 147 4.91 -11.17 3.66
CA LYS A 147 5.04 -11.48 5.09
C LYS A 147 4.02 -10.69 5.88
N SER A 148 3.39 -11.36 6.84
CA SER A 148 2.52 -10.71 7.81
C SER A 148 3.24 -9.59 8.57
N ASN A 149 2.64 -8.40 8.65
CA ASN A 149 3.18 -7.25 9.39
C ASN A 149 3.32 -7.54 10.89
N VAL A 150 2.36 -8.26 11.47
CA VAL A 150 2.34 -8.65 12.87
C VAL A 150 2.43 -10.18 12.98
N PRO A 151 3.61 -10.77 13.23
CA PRO A 151 3.81 -12.22 13.24
C PRO A 151 2.93 -12.96 14.26
N SER A 152 2.56 -12.29 15.36
CA SER A 152 1.76 -12.86 16.44
C SER A 152 0.24 -12.84 16.19
N LYS A 153 -0.19 -12.27 15.07
CA LYS A 153 -1.59 -12.23 14.62
C LYS A 153 -1.76 -13.12 13.38
N PRO A 154 -2.96 -13.71 13.17
CA PRO A 154 -3.25 -14.45 11.95
C PRO A 154 -3.03 -13.59 10.70
N PRO A 155 -2.54 -14.16 9.59
CA PRO A 155 -2.47 -13.47 8.31
C PRO A 155 -3.88 -13.13 7.80
N ILE A 156 -3.98 -12.05 7.05
CA ILE A 156 -5.19 -11.67 6.30
C ILE A 156 -4.91 -11.94 4.83
N TYR A 157 -5.90 -12.45 4.10
CA TYR A 157 -5.78 -12.73 2.68
C TYR A 157 -6.90 -12.03 1.90
N LEU A 158 -6.54 -11.49 0.74
CA LEU A 158 -7.49 -10.99 -0.24
C LEU A 158 -8.08 -12.19 -1.01
N THR A 159 -9.40 -12.23 -1.16
CA THR A 159 -10.13 -13.38 -1.76
C THR A 159 -11.31 -12.88 -2.59
N GLY A 160 -11.88 -13.76 -3.42
CA GLY A 160 -13.07 -13.42 -4.22
C GLY A 160 -12.77 -12.32 -5.24
N GLU A 161 -13.56 -11.24 -5.22
CA GLU A 161 -13.47 -10.14 -6.19
C GLU A 161 -12.09 -9.47 -6.23
N TRP A 162 -11.34 -9.50 -5.12
CA TRP A 162 -9.96 -9.00 -5.08
C TRP A 162 -9.01 -9.74 -6.02
N LEU A 163 -9.31 -10.99 -6.38
CA LEU A 163 -8.46 -11.84 -7.21
C LEU A 163 -8.80 -11.77 -8.70
N MET A 164 -9.81 -10.98 -9.11
CA MET A 164 -10.30 -10.94 -10.50
C MET A 164 -9.23 -10.64 -11.56
N ASN A 165 -8.17 -9.93 -11.19
CA ASN A 165 -7.05 -9.57 -12.09
C ASN A 165 -5.72 -10.25 -11.71
N SER A 166 -5.76 -11.30 -10.89
CA SER A 166 -4.59 -12.06 -10.43
C SER A 166 -4.49 -13.44 -11.08
N ASP A 167 -3.32 -14.08 -10.95
CA ASP A 167 -3.23 -15.54 -11.07
C ASP A 167 -3.92 -16.17 -9.85
N ILE A 168 -5.20 -16.52 -9.99
CA ILE A 168 -6.01 -17.09 -8.91
C ILE A 168 -5.35 -18.36 -8.36
N ASN A 169 -4.84 -19.24 -9.22
CA ASN A 169 -4.29 -20.53 -8.81
C ASN A 169 -2.98 -20.36 -8.03
N GLU A 170 -2.04 -19.55 -8.51
CA GLU A 170 -0.80 -19.30 -7.77
C GLU A 170 -1.06 -18.46 -6.51
N SER A 171 -2.02 -17.53 -6.52
CA SER A 171 -2.42 -16.75 -5.34
C SER A 171 -2.99 -17.65 -4.24
N GLU A 172 -3.92 -18.56 -4.56
CA GLU A 172 -4.47 -19.52 -3.61
C GLU A 172 -3.41 -20.47 -3.06
N LYS A 173 -2.51 -20.95 -3.92
CA LYS A 173 -1.38 -21.79 -3.53
C LYS A 173 -0.43 -21.07 -2.58
N ASN A 174 -0.10 -19.81 -2.86
CA ASN A 174 0.75 -18.99 -1.99
C ASN A 174 0.05 -18.74 -0.64
N MET A 175 -1.23 -18.40 -0.64
CA MET A 175 -2.06 -18.26 0.56
C MET A 175 -2.02 -19.52 1.43
N LEU A 176 -2.25 -20.70 0.84
CA LEU A 176 -2.25 -21.96 1.60
C LEU A 176 -0.88 -22.26 2.22
N LYS A 177 0.21 -22.02 1.49
CA LYS A 177 1.58 -22.19 2.01
C LYS A 177 1.87 -21.27 3.18
N ASP A 178 1.56 -19.98 3.03
CA ASP A 178 1.76 -18.99 4.09
C ASP A 178 0.91 -19.33 5.33
N LYS A 179 -0.34 -19.75 5.13
CA LYS A 179 -1.23 -20.17 6.23
C LYS A 179 -0.70 -21.38 7.00
N ILE A 180 -0.17 -22.39 6.30
CA ILE A 180 0.46 -23.56 6.94
C ILE A 180 1.67 -23.12 7.75
N SER A 181 2.56 -22.31 7.15
CA SER A 181 3.76 -21.80 7.84
C SER A 181 3.40 -21.03 9.11
N TRP A 182 2.36 -20.19 9.06
CA TRP A 182 1.91 -19.44 10.23
C TRP A 182 1.34 -20.35 11.33
N LEU A 183 0.54 -21.35 10.97
CA LEU A 183 -0.03 -22.31 11.93
C LEU A 183 1.06 -23.14 12.63
N GLU A 184 2.10 -23.54 11.92
CA GLU A 184 3.25 -24.24 12.49
C GLU A 184 3.97 -23.36 13.53
N MET A 185 4.23 -22.09 13.19
CA MET A 185 4.84 -21.12 14.09
C MET A 185 3.97 -20.86 15.33
N GLU A 186 2.66 -20.70 15.14
CA GLU A 186 1.71 -20.45 16.24
C GLU A 186 1.62 -21.65 17.18
N ASN A 187 1.63 -22.88 16.66
CA ASN A 187 1.64 -24.09 17.47
C ASN A 187 2.89 -24.16 18.38
N ILE A 188 4.07 -23.86 17.83
CA ILE A 188 5.32 -23.79 18.61
C ILE A 188 5.21 -22.72 19.70
N ARG A 189 4.65 -21.54 19.38
CA ARG A 189 4.45 -20.44 20.34
C ARG A 189 3.55 -20.86 21.49
N LEU A 190 2.45 -21.56 21.21
CA LEU A 190 1.52 -22.05 22.22
C LEU A 190 2.16 -23.11 23.12
N ILE A 191 2.89 -24.07 22.54
CA ILE A 191 3.64 -25.09 23.30
C ILE A 191 4.62 -24.43 24.27
N ASN A 192 5.35 -23.41 23.81
CA ASN A 192 6.33 -22.71 24.65
C ASN A 192 5.69 -21.88 25.77
N LYS A 193 4.45 -21.40 25.61
CA LYS A 193 3.70 -20.70 26.68
C LYS A 193 3.16 -21.63 27.76
N MET A 194 3.03 -22.92 27.46
CA MET A 194 2.56 -23.92 28.42
C MET A 194 3.68 -24.51 29.28
N ARG A 195 4.94 -24.22 28.94
CA ARG A 195 6.13 -24.56 29.74
C ARG A 195 6.49 -23.43 30.69
#